data_AF-A0A6A4Z0Q9-F1
#
_entry.id   AF-A0A6A4Z0Q9-F1
#
_cell.length_a   1.000
_cell.length_b   1.000
_cell.length_c   1.000
_cell.angle_alpha   90.00
_cell.angle_beta   90.00
_cell.angle_gamma   90.00
#
_symmetry.space_group_name_H-M   'P 1'
#
loop_
_entity.id
_entity.type
_entity.pdbx_description
1 polymer ?
#
loop_
_entity_poly.entity_id
_entity_poly.type
_entity_poly.pdbx_seq_one_letter_code
_entity_poly.pdbx_strand_id
1 'polypeptide(L)'
;MHASTRVRGRARHTDGVCFYLTDVSSVEDGAMFDVLTRQAEEISALKFGCDKQVTLGMEPRSIVALAQSREYTIVGLDDGELVAATCSLRVEKSGAVLDLDSSISALHMFCQSLPDYEKMVLKPSFEFVEARIDKLPMFKAKLTLPAPVGLAAIETGFMRTKTIAKALAAFHACEMLLRQGRLDDNLNSVYRRTKLRDVVLANEIQALHDRQVNKALRKQVRNM
;
A
#
# COMPACT_ATOMS: atom_id res chain seq x y z
N MET A 1 -6.74 21.97 -31.41
CA MET A 1 -5.93 21.49 -30.27
C MET A 1 -6.70 20.36 -29.61
N HIS A 2 -6.37 19.11 -29.96
CA HIS A 2 -6.98 17.93 -29.36
C HIS A 2 -5.92 17.14 -28.59
N ALA A 3 -6.23 16.85 -27.34
CA ALA A 3 -5.45 16.03 -26.43
C ALA A 3 -5.55 14.55 -26.82
N SER A 4 -4.41 13.87 -26.93
CA SER A 4 -4.33 12.42 -27.10
C SER A 4 -3.55 11.80 -25.95
N THR A 5 -4.20 11.66 -24.78
CA THR A 5 -3.74 10.87 -23.64
C THR A 5 -4.33 9.45 -23.73
N ARG A 6 -3.77 8.64 -24.62
CA ARG A 6 -3.99 7.19 -24.78
C ARG A 6 -2.91 6.78 -25.78
N VAL A 7 -1.77 6.19 -25.45
CA VAL A 7 -1.59 4.83 -24.95
C VAL A 7 -0.16 4.75 -24.39
N ARG A 8 0.03 4.88 -23.07
CA ARG A 8 1.24 4.39 -22.40
C ARG A 8 0.84 3.24 -21.50
N GLY A 9 0.33 2.19 -22.14
CA GLY A 9 0.05 0.92 -21.50
C GLY A 9 1.37 0.30 -21.05
N ARG A 10 1.70 0.44 -19.77
CA ARG A 10 2.78 -0.34 -19.15
C ARG A 10 2.27 -1.76 -18.96
N ALA A 11 2.41 -2.59 -19.99
CA ALA A 11 2.27 -4.04 -19.82
C ALA A 11 3.43 -4.50 -18.93
N ARG A 12 3.15 -4.69 -17.64
CA ARG A 12 4.10 -5.30 -16.71
C ARG A 12 3.91 -6.81 -16.80
N HIS A 13 4.87 -7.52 -17.39
CA HIS A 13 4.94 -8.97 -17.22
C HIS A 13 5.35 -9.27 -15.77
N THR A 14 4.98 -10.45 -15.26
CA THR A 14 5.28 -10.90 -13.88
C THR A 14 6.77 -10.99 -13.56
N ASP A 15 7.60 -10.95 -14.60
CA ASP A 15 9.04 -11.20 -14.52
C ASP A 15 9.87 -9.90 -14.55
N GLY A 16 9.20 -8.74 -14.49
CA GLY A 16 9.86 -7.42 -14.41
C GLY A 16 10.40 -6.87 -15.74
N VAL A 17 10.30 -7.64 -16.83
CA VAL A 17 10.77 -7.24 -18.16
C VAL A 17 9.82 -6.17 -18.75
N CYS A 18 10.37 -5.00 -19.07
CA CYS A 18 9.66 -3.92 -19.76
C CYS A 18 10.05 -3.89 -21.24
N PHE A 19 9.08 -4.02 -22.14
CA PHE A 19 9.27 -3.83 -23.57
C PHE A 19 8.94 -2.38 -23.94
N TYR A 20 9.88 -1.70 -24.59
CA TYR A 20 9.64 -0.41 -25.22
C TYR A 20 9.41 -0.67 -26.70
N LEU A 21 8.16 -0.52 -27.15
CA LEU A 21 7.85 -0.46 -28.58
C LEU A 21 8.05 1.00 -29.02
N THR A 22 9.04 1.26 -29.85
CA THR A 22 9.32 2.58 -30.43
C THR A 22 9.22 2.51 -31.95
N ASP A 23 8.82 3.62 -32.57
CA ASP A 23 8.84 3.78 -34.02
C ASP A 23 10.28 4.02 -34.49
N VAL A 24 10.73 3.25 -35.49
CA VAL A 24 12.12 3.14 -35.98
C VAL A 24 12.72 4.48 -36.48
N SER A 25 11.92 5.53 -36.61
CA SER A 25 12.32 6.82 -37.19
C SER A 25 12.66 7.93 -36.18
N SER A 26 12.52 7.71 -34.87
CA SER A 26 12.83 8.74 -33.86
C SER A 26 14.31 8.71 -33.46
N VAL A 27 15.09 9.69 -33.93
CA VAL A 27 16.52 9.86 -33.61
C VAL A 27 16.77 10.12 -32.12
N GLU A 28 15.80 10.74 -31.43
CA GLU A 28 15.85 10.99 -29.98
C GLU A 28 15.82 9.70 -29.15
N ASP A 29 15.20 8.64 -29.67
CA ASP A 29 15.08 7.34 -28.98
C ASP A 29 16.36 6.51 -29.09
N GLY A 30 17.17 6.70 -30.13
CA GLY A 30 18.49 6.07 -30.27
C GLY A 30 19.48 6.54 -29.21
N ALA A 31 19.52 7.85 -28.94
CA ALA A 31 20.35 8.41 -27.88
C ALA A 31 19.92 7.92 -26.48
N MET A 32 18.61 7.75 -26.26
CA MET A 32 18.09 7.21 -25.00
C MET A 32 18.39 5.71 -24.83
N PHE A 33 18.40 4.94 -25.92
CA PHE A 33 18.81 3.53 -25.91
C PHE A 33 20.29 3.37 -25.53
N ASP A 34 21.18 4.20 -26.07
CA ASP A 34 22.61 4.16 -25.74
C ASP A 34 22.88 4.50 -24.27
N VAL A 35 22.15 5.48 -23.72
CA VAL A 35 22.23 5.85 -22.30
C VAL A 35 21.76 4.70 -21.41
N LEU A 36 20.66 4.05 -21.75
CA LEU A 36 20.13 2.90 -21.00
C LEU A 36 21.08 1.70 -21.05
N THR A 37 21.72 1.48 -22.19
CA THR A 37 22.69 0.39 -22.37
C THR A 37 23.92 0.61 -21.50
N ARG A 38 24.46 1.85 -21.47
CA ARG A 38 25.56 2.21 -20.56
C ARG A 38 25.19 2.02 -19.09
N GLN A 39 23.99 2.44 -18.69
CA GLN A 39 23.52 2.26 -17.31
C GLN A 39 23.36 0.78 -16.94
N ALA A 40 22.90 -0.07 -17.87
CA ALA A 40 22.79 -1.51 -17.65
C ALA A 40 24.17 -2.17 -17.51
N GLU A 41 25.16 -1.73 -18.29
CA GLU A 41 26.56 -2.16 -18.16
C GLU A 41 27.17 -1.72 -16.82
N GLU A 42 26.93 -0.49 -16.39
CA GLU A 42 27.36 0.02 -15.08
C GLU A 42 26.76 -0.80 -13.92
N ILE A 43 25.46 -1.11 -13.98
CA ILE A 43 24.80 -1.97 -12.98
C ILE A 43 25.37 -3.38 -13.02
N SER A 44 25.63 -3.93 -14.19
CA SER A 44 26.22 -5.28 -14.35
C SER A 44 27.67 -5.34 -13.85
N ALA A 45 28.39 -4.22 -13.89
CA ALA A 45 29.75 -4.09 -13.36
C ALA A 45 29.80 -3.97 -11.82
N LEU A 46 28.66 -3.72 -11.15
CA LEU A 46 28.57 -3.73 -9.69
C LEU A 46 28.77 -5.16 -9.18
N LYS A 47 29.89 -5.40 -8.50
CA LYS A 47 30.18 -6.68 -7.84
C LYS A 47 29.53 -6.72 -6.47
N PHE A 48 28.35 -7.35 -6.37
CA PHE A 48 27.66 -7.62 -5.08
C PHE A 48 28.30 -8.73 -4.24
N GLY A 49 29.56 -9.10 -4.52
CA GLY A 49 30.22 -10.29 -3.96
C GLY A 49 30.59 -10.22 -2.48
N CYS A 50 30.43 -9.06 -1.83
CA CYS A 50 30.81 -8.87 -0.42
C CYS A 50 29.66 -8.39 0.48
N ASP A 51 28.46 -8.21 -0.07
CA ASP A 51 27.30 -7.94 0.77
C ASP A 51 26.90 -9.26 1.42
N LYS A 52 27.27 -9.42 2.69
CA LYS A 52 26.60 -10.40 3.56
C LYS A 52 25.10 -10.25 3.32
N GLN A 53 24.36 -11.35 3.22
CA GLN A 53 22.89 -11.32 3.15
C GLN A 53 22.32 -10.75 4.45
N VAL A 54 22.43 -9.43 4.61
CA VAL A 54 21.75 -8.63 5.61
C VAL A 54 20.37 -8.46 5.03
N THR A 55 19.44 -9.29 5.49
CA THR A 55 18.02 -9.04 5.21
C THR A 55 17.69 -7.64 5.72
N LEU A 56 16.72 -6.93 5.11
CA LEU A 56 16.24 -5.61 5.56
C LEU A 56 15.89 -5.53 7.07
N GLY A 57 15.74 -6.67 7.76
CA GLY A 57 15.56 -6.73 9.22
C GLY A 57 16.86 -6.66 10.05
N MET A 58 18.03 -6.78 9.43
CA MET A 58 19.35 -6.76 10.07
C MET A 58 20.12 -5.45 9.87
N GLU A 59 19.65 -4.56 8.99
CA GLU A 59 20.19 -3.21 8.93
C GLU A 59 19.80 -2.48 10.22
N PRO A 60 20.75 -1.85 10.94
CA PRO A 60 20.41 -1.00 12.06
C PRO A 60 19.56 0.14 11.50
N ARG A 61 18.27 0.17 11.88
CA ARG A 61 17.43 1.36 11.71
C ARG A 61 18.28 2.53 12.15
N SER A 62 18.40 3.55 11.32
CA SER A 62 19.28 4.70 11.57
C SER A 62 19.23 5.11 13.04
N ILE A 63 20.36 5.49 13.63
CA ILE A 63 20.43 5.90 15.05
C ILE A 63 19.35 6.96 15.37
N VAL A 64 18.95 7.75 14.37
CA VAL A 64 17.80 8.67 14.40
C VAL A 64 16.46 7.95 14.59
N ALA A 65 16.14 6.90 13.84
CA ALA A 65 14.93 6.10 14.03
C ALA A 65 14.90 5.36 15.39
N LEU A 66 16.05 4.91 15.89
CA LEU A 66 16.19 4.33 17.22
C LEU A 66 16.03 5.37 18.34
N ALA A 67 16.59 6.57 18.17
CA ALA A 67 16.50 7.67 19.13
C ALA A 67 15.12 8.38 19.10
N GLN A 68 14.45 8.38 17.95
CA GLN A 68 13.12 8.97 17.71
C GLN A 68 11.97 7.96 17.83
N SER A 69 12.24 6.72 18.28
CA SER A 69 11.19 5.79 18.73
C SER A 69 10.46 6.27 20.01
N ARG A 70 10.56 7.57 20.32
CA ARG A 70 9.80 8.23 21.37
C ARG A 70 8.46 8.60 20.80
N GLU A 71 7.44 8.28 21.58
CA GLU A 71 6.10 8.80 21.43
C GLU A 71 6.15 10.29 21.09
N TYR A 72 5.83 10.63 19.85
CA TYR A 72 5.85 12.02 19.40
C TYR A 72 4.42 12.49 19.18
N THR A 73 4.17 13.73 19.59
CA THR A 73 2.90 14.39 19.44
C THR A 73 3.01 15.43 18.33
N ILE A 74 1.95 15.56 17.53
CA ILE A 74 1.79 16.69 16.64
C ILE A 74 0.77 17.65 17.23
N VAL A 75 0.96 18.94 17.03
CA VAL A 75 0.02 19.96 17.50
C VAL A 75 -0.87 20.36 16.32
N GLY A 76 -2.17 20.14 16.48
CA GLY A 76 -3.21 20.64 15.61
C GLY A 76 -4.03 21.72 16.30
N LEU A 77 -5.02 22.25 15.58
CA LEU A 77 -6.04 23.14 16.14
C LEU A 77 -7.39 22.45 16.11
N ASP A 78 -8.10 22.38 17.24
CA ASP A 78 -9.48 21.90 17.29
C ASP A 78 -10.34 22.94 18.00
N ASP A 79 -11.40 23.41 17.34
CA ASP A 79 -12.27 24.50 17.80
C ASP A 79 -11.53 25.77 18.30
N GLY A 80 -10.33 26.02 17.79
CA GLY A 80 -9.50 27.19 18.14
C GLY A 80 -8.47 26.93 19.24
N GLU A 81 -8.47 25.76 19.87
CA GLU A 81 -7.49 25.36 20.87
C GLU A 81 -6.38 24.48 20.27
N LEU A 82 -5.15 24.61 20.80
CA LEU A 82 -4.02 23.77 20.40
C LEU A 82 -4.18 22.39 21.01
N VAL A 83 -4.43 21.39 20.18
CA VAL A 83 -4.60 19.99 20.60
C VAL A 83 -3.39 19.18 20.17
N ALA A 84 -2.72 18.55 21.14
CA ALA A 84 -1.65 17.60 20.88
C ALA A 84 -2.24 16.22 20.58
N ALA A 85 -1.96 15.68 19.39
CA ALA A 85 -2.37 14.34 19.00
C ALA A 85 -1.17 13.39 19.06
N THR A 86 -1.29 12.29 19.79
CA THR A 86 -0.30 11.20 19.80
C THR A 86 -0.27 10.50 18.45
N CYS A 87 0.93 10.30 17.91
CA CYS A 87 1.13 9.89 16.52
C CYS A 87 1.92 8.58 16.36
N SER A 88 2.12 7.86 17.46
CA SER A 88 2.73 6.54 17.47
C SER A 88 2.04 5.65 18.48
N LEU A 89 1.77 4.41 18.10
CA LEU A 89 1.20 3.39 18.96
C LEU A 89 2.07 2.14 18.91
N ARG A 90 2.50 1.64 20.08
CA ARG A 90 3.22 0.38 20.19
C ARG A 90 2.29 -0.69 20.74
N VAL A 91 2.26 -1.84 20.07
CA VAL A 91 1.55 -3.03 20.57
C VAL A 91 2.50 -3.79 21.50
N GLU A 92 2.20 -3.81 22.80
CA GLU A 92 3.06 -4.43 23.82
C GLU A 92 3.36 -5.91 23.54
N LYS A 93 2.38 -6.65 23.02
CA LYS A 93 2.48 -8.10 22.84
C LYS A 93 3.39 -8.53 21.69
N SER A 94 3.41 -7.77 20.59
CA SER A 94 4.19 -8.09 19.39
C SER A 94 5.42 -7.19 19.22
N GLY A 95 5.45 -6.05 19.91
CA GLY A 95 6.40 -4.99 19.67
C GLY A 95 6.17 -4.22 18.36
N ALA A 96 5.08 -4.47 17.63
CA ALA A 96 4.74 -3.75 16.41
C ALA A 96 4.49 -2.26 16.73
N VAL A 97 4.96 -1.38 15.85
CA VAL A 97 4.80 0.08 15.99
C VAL A 97 4.00 0.58 14.80
N LEU A 98 2.92 1.30 15.08
CA LEU A 98 2.14 2.07 14.13
C LEU A 98 2.53 3.54 14.27
N ASP A 99 2.89 4.17 13.17
CA ASP A 99 3.21 5.60 13.08
C ASP A 99 2.41 6.27 11.95
N LEU A 100 2.48 7.59 11.82
CA LEU A 100 1.76 8.32 10.77
C LEU A 100 2.12 7.84 9.36
N ASP A 101 3.40 7.55 9.11
CA ASP A 101 3.91 7.17 7.80
C ASP A 101 3.40 5.79 7.36
N SER A 102 3.33 4.83 8.29
CA SER A 102 2.82 3.48 8.02
C SER A 102 1.29 3.40 8.06
N SER A 103 0.61 4.32 8.75
CA SER A 103 -0.84 4.27 8.98
C SER A 103 -1.67 4.25 7.70
N ILE A 104 -1.32 5.08 6.71
CA ILE A 104 -2.05 5.13 5.44
C ILE A 104 -1.95 3.78 4.71
N SER A 105 -0.74 3.23 4.64
CA SER A 105 -0.48 1.94 3.99
C SER A 105 -1.18 0.80 4.70
N ALA A 106 -1.11 0.76 6.05
CA ALA A 106 -1.79 -0.23 6.87
C ALA A 106 -3.30 -0.21 6.64
N LEU A 107 -3.91 0.98 6.61
CA LEU A 107 -5.34 1.14 6.38
C LEU A 107 -5.76 0.69 4.98
N HIS A 108 -4.98 1.03 3.95
CA HIS A 108 -5.24 0.58 2.60
C HIS A 108 -5.15 -0.95 2.47
N MET A 109 -4.14 -1.57 3.08
CA MET A 109 -4.00 -3.03 3.11
C MET A 109 -5.17 -3.68 3.84
N PHE A 110 -5.63 -3.08 4.94
CA PHE A 110 -6.83 -3.54 5.64
C PHE A 110 -8.06 -3.50 4.73
N CYS A 111 -8.34 -2.38 4.06
CA CYS A 111 -9.50 -2.27 3.16
C CYS A 111 -9.45 -3.30 2.01
N GLN A 112 -8.25 -3.60 1.48
CA GLN A 112 -8.06 -4.62 0.43
C GLN A 112 -8.23 -6.07 0.90
N SER A 113 -8.17 -6.29 2.21
CA SER A 113 -8.29 -7.62 2.81
C SER A 113 -9.72 -7.98 3.21
N LEU A 114 -10.67 -7.03 3.12
CA LEU A 114 -12.06 -7.27 3.47
C LEU A 114 -12.69 -8.38 2.60
N PRO A 115 -13.62 -9.17 3.17
CA PRO A 115 -14.20 -10.35 2.51
C PRO A 115 -15.09 -10.04 1.30
N ASP A 116 -15.63 -8.83 1.15
CA ASP A 116 -16.52 -8.45 0.03
C ASP A 116 -15.77 -8.18 -1.30
N TYR A 117 -14.62 -8.82 -1.49
CA TYR A 117 -13.63 -8.53 -2.53
C TYR A 117 -14.07 -8.88 -3.96
N GLU A 118 -15.10 -9.71 -4.15
CA GLU A 118 -15.35 -10.32 -5.46
C GLU A 118 -15.85 -9.35 -6.53
N LYS A 119 -16.35 -8.17 -6.15
CA LYS A 119 -16.96 -7.23 -7.12
C LYS A 119 -16.52 -5.78 -6.99
N MET A 120 -15.91 -5.36 -5.87
CA MET A 120 -15.53 -3.95 -5.67
C MET A 120 -14.17 -3.80 -4.98
N VAL A 121 -13.33 -2.91 -5.52
CA VAL A 121 -12.08 -2.50 -4.86
C VAL A 121 -12.43 -1.51 -3.75
N LEU A 122 -12.59 -2.02 -2.53
CA LEU A 122 -12.87 -1.20 -1.35
C LEU A 122 -11.65 -0.33 -1.00
N LYS A 123 -11.86 0.99 -0.92
CA LYS A 123 -10.82 1.96 -0.60
C LYS A 123 -11.33 2.95 0.45
N PRO A 124 -10.47 3.43 1.35
CA PRO A 124 -10.80 4.56 2.21
C PRO A 124 -10.99 5.82 1.36
N SER A 125 -11.99 6.62 1.72
CA SER A 125 -12.26 7.91 1.09
C SER A 125 -11.84 9.04 2.02
N PHE A 126 -11.18 10.05 1.47
CA PHE A 126 -10.67 11.20 2.22
C PHE A 126 -11.24 12.48 1.62
N GLU A 127 -11.94 13.24 2.45
CA GLU A 127 -12.41 14.59 2.15
C GLU A 127 -11.59 15.59 2.97
N PHE A 128 -11.40 16.79 2.44
CA PHE A 128 -10.60 17.83 3.09
C PHE A 128 -11.38 19.12 3.18
N VAL A 129 -11.36 19.73 4.36
CA VAL A 129 -11.85 21.09 4.61
C VAL A 129 -10.65 21.99 4.80
N GLU A 130 -10.58 23.07 4.05
CA GLU A 130 -9.54 24.08 4.16
C GLU A 130 -10.08 25.30 4.90
N ALA A 131 -9.33 25.78 5.89
CA ALA A 131 -9.59 27.01 6.61
C ALA A 131 -8.32 27.87 6.64
N ARG A 132 -8.47 29.16 6.90
CA ARG A 132 -7.33 30.06 7.16
C ARG A 132 -7.37 30.50 8.60
N ILE A 133 -6.31 30.19 9.35
CA ILE A 133 -6.15 30.60 10.74
C ILE A 133 -4.84 31.38 10.82
N ASP A 134 -4.90 32.60 11.36
CA ASP A 134 -3.75 33.51 11.44
C ASP A 134 -2.99 33.69 10.11
N LYS A 135 -3.75 33.79 9.00
CA LYS A 135 -3.24 33.93 7.61
C LYS A 135 -2.51 32.71 7.06
N LEU A 136 -2.44 31.60 7.79
CA LEU A 136 -1.87 30.34 7.33
C LEU A 136 -3.00 29.38 6.89
N PRO A 137 -2.83 28.67 5.77
CA PRO A 137 -3.78 27.64 5.37
C PRO A 137 -3.67 26.45 6.32
N MET A 138 -4.81 25.97 6.79
CA MET A 138 -4.94 24.78 7.62
C MET A 138 -5.97 23.83 7.02
N PHE A 139 -5.76 22.54 7.25
CA PHE A 139 -6.49 21.46 6.61
C PHE A 139 -7.03 20.49 7.64
N LYS A 140 -8.33 20.23 7.59
CA LYS A 140 -9.01 19.18 8.33
C LYS A 140 -9.33 18.03 7.39
N ALA A 141 -9.04 16.80 7.79
CA ALA A 141 -9.35 15.62 7.00
C ALA A 141 -10.55 14.88 7.60
N LYS A 142 -11.45 14.43 6.73
CA LYS A 142 -12.55 13.53 7.05
C LYS A 142 -12.34 12.22 6.31
N LEU A 143 -12.16 11.14 7.06
CA LEU A 143 -11.96 9.80 6.56
C LEU A 143 -13.26 9.00 6.70
N THR A 144 -13.75 8.47 5.59
CA THR A 144 -14.87 7.52 5.57
C THR A 144 -14.39 6.17 5.05
N LEU A 145 -14.62 5.13 5.86
CA LEU A 145 -14.28 3.75 5.54
C LEU A 145 -15.39 3.08 4.73
N PRO A 146 -15.08 2.00 3.99
CA PRO A 146 -16.09 1.21 3.30
C PRO A 146 -17.23 0.75 4.22
N ALA A 147 -18.46 0.75 3.71
CA ALA A 147 -19.67 0.39 4.46
C ALA A 147 -19.58 -0.93 5.27
N PRO A 148 -18.94 -2.01 4.77
CA PRO A 148 -18.80 -3.26 5.53
C PRO A 148 -18.02 -3.13 6.85
N VAL A 149 -17.21 -2.08 7.00
CA VAL A 149 -16.42 -1.85 8.22
C VAL A 149 -17.30 -1.35 9.36
N GLY A 150 -18.42 -0.66 9.04
CA GLY A 150 -19.37 -0.17 10.05
C GLY A 150 -18.82 0.90 10.99
N LEU A 151 -17.71 1.56 10.62
CA LEU A 151 -17.11 2.65 11.40
C LEU A 151 -17.67 3.99 10.96
N ALA A 152 -17.97 4.86 11.95
CA ALA A 152 -18.32 6.25 11.70
C ALA A 152 -17.17 6.99 11.01
N ALA A 153 -17.49 8.08 10.31
CA ALA A 153 -16.49 8.94 9.72
C ALA A 153 -15.58 9.52 10.81
N ILE A 154 -14.27 9.51 10.56
CA ILE A 154 -13.25 10.01 11.48
C ILE A 154 -12.79 11.37 10.98
N GLU A 155 -12.89 12.37 11.85
CA GLU A 155 -12.45 13.73 11.57
C GLU A 155 -11.22 14.08 12.39
N THR A 156 -10.29 14.81 11.78
CA THR A 156 -9.12 15.35 12.49
C THR A 156 -9.37 16.79 12.91
N GLY A 157 -8.56 17.30 13.84
CA GLY A 157 -8.35 18.75 13.96
C GLY A 157 -7.73 19.35 12.69
N PHE A 158 -7.64 20.68 12.65
CA PHE A 158 -6.93 21.43 11.63
C PHE A 158 -5.42 21.23 11.76
N MET A 159 -4.80 20.85 10.64
CA MET A 159 -3.36 20.59 10.53
C MET A 159 -2.73 21.53 9.49
N ARG A 160 -1.41 21.73 9.57
CA ARG A 160 -0.68 22.62 8.64
C ARG A 160 -0.64 22.12 7.19
N THR A 161 -0.76 20.81 6.97
CA THR A 161 -0.70 20.22 5.63
C THR A 161 -1.77 19.14 5.46
N LYS A 162 -2.24 18.97 4.22
CA LYS A 162 -3.20 17.89 3.86
C LYS A 162 -2.61 16.50 4.12
N THR A 163 -1.30 16.32 3.96
CA THR A 163 -0.62 15.04 4.16
C THR A 163 -0.65 14.61 5.62
N ILE A 164 -0.38 15.54 6.55
CA ILE A 164 -0.44 15.27 7.99
C ILE A 164 -1.89 15.00 8.42
N ALA A 165 -2.85 15.83 7.97
CA ALA A 165 -4.27 15.58 8.27
C ALA A 165 -4.73 14.20 7.80
N LYS A 166 -4.33 13.81 6.58
CA LYS A 166 -4.65 12.49 6.01
C LYS A 166 -4.02 11.35 6.83
N ALA A 167 -2.74 11.47 7.17
CA ALA A 167 -2.02 10.47 7.94
C ALA A 167 -2.62 10.30 9.35
N LEU A 168 -2.96 11.41 10.00
CA LEU A 168 -3.58 11.39 11.32
C LEU A 168 -4.97 10.74 11.30
N ALA A 169 -5.80 11.08 10.31
CA ALA A 169 -7.09 10.41 10.13
C ALA A 169 -6.92 8.89 9.98
N ALA A 170 -5.95 8.46 9.19
CA ALA A 170 -5.64 7.04 8.99
C ALA A 170 -5.09 6.38 10.26
N PHE A 171 -4.28 7.08 11.05
CA PHE A 171 -3.76 6.59 12.33
C PHE A 171 -4.90 6.32 13.31
N HIS A 172 -5.81 7.28 13.50
CA HIS A 172 -6.99 7.09 14.36
C HIS A 172 -7.88 5.94 13.87
N ALA A 173 -8.04 5.78 12.57
CA ALA A 173 -8.76 4.63 12.02
C ALA A 173 -8.10 3.30 12.36
N CYS A 174 -6.78 3.18 12.16
CA CYS A 174 -6.02 1.99 12.49
C CYS A 174 -6.06 1.69 13.99
N GLU A 175 -5.97 2.71 14.85
CA GLU A 175 -6.11 2.57 16.30
C GLU A 175 -7.50 2.02 16.67
N MET A 176 -8.57 2.57 16.10
CA MET A 176 -9.94 2.07 16.33
C MET A 176 -10.10 0.62 15.84
N LEU A 177 -9.54 0.29 14.68
CA LEU A 177 -9.58 -1.07 14.13
C LEU A 177 -8.82 -2.07 15.01
N LEU A 178 -7.70 -1.66 15.61
CA LEU A 178 -6.98 -2.48 16.57
C LEU A 178 -7.79 -2.69 17.85
N ARG A 179 -8.39 -1.62 18.41
CA ARG A 179 -9.26 -1.71 19.60
C ARG A 179 -10.49 -2.61 19.37
N GLN A 180 -11.02 -2.65 18.15
CA GLN A 180 -12.12 -3.54 17.76
C GLN A 180 -11.68 -4.98 17.41
N GLY A 181 -10.39 -5.30 17.50
CA GLY A 181 -9.87 -6.63 17.14
C GLY A 181 -9.97 -6.95 15.65
N ARG A 182 -10.10 -5.93 14.79
CA ARG A 182 -10.10 -6.09 13.31
C ARG A 182 -8.67 -6.14 12.75
N LEU A 183 -7.72 -5.57 13.46
CA LEU A 183 -6.28 -5.77 13.27
C LEU A 183 -5.76 -6.71 14.37
N ASP A 184 -4.85 -7.61 14.01
CA ASP A 184 -4.14 -8.47 14.95
C ASP A 184 -3.00 -7.72 15.65
N ASP A 185 -2.38 -8.36 16.64
CA ASP A 185 -1.29 -7.76 17.42
C ASP A 185 -0.10 -7.34 16.52
N ASN A 186 0.05 -7.93 15.33
CA ASN A 186 1.09 -7.59 14.36
C ASN A 186 0.64 -6.49 13.39
N LEU A 187 -0.46 -5.79 13.68
CA LEU A 187 -1.08 -4.76 12.83
C LEU A 187 -1.50 -5.28 11.44
N ASN A 188 -1.72 -6.59 11.32
CA ASN A 188 -2.26 -7.17 10.10
C ASN A 188 -3.78 -7.31 10.19
N SER A 189 -4.45 -7.20 9.05
CA SER A 189 -5.87 -7.52 8.99
C SER A 189 -6.13 -8.99 9.33
N VAL A 190 -7.11 -9.23 10.21
CA VAL A 190 -7.58 -10.58 10.54
C VAL A 190 -8.11 -11.30 9.30
N TYR A 191 -8.69 -10.57 8.35
CA TYR A 191 -9.24 -11.13 7.11
C TYR A 191 -8.18 -11.60 6.12
N ARG A 192 -6.91 -11.16 6.27
CA ARG A 192 -5.81 -11.52 5.37
C ARG A 192 -5.54 -13.03 5.36
N ARG A 193 -5.65 -13.68 6.53
CA ARG A 193 -5.41 -15.13 6.65
C ARG A 193 -6.53 -15.94 5.99
N THR A 194 -7.77 -15.47 6.10
CA THR A 194 -8.94 -16.09 5.47
C THR A 194 -8.81 -16.00 3.96
N LYS A 195 -8.52 -14.80 3.42
CA LYS A 195 -8.32 -14.59 1.98
C LYS A 195 -7.27 -15.51 1.37
N LEU A 196 -6.13 -15.70 2.05
CA LEU A 196 -5.08 -16.61 1.56
C LEU A 196 -5.56 -18.07 1.52
N ARG A 197 -6.33 -18.52 2.52
CA ARG A 197 -6.91 -19.87 2.53
C ARG A 197 -7.92 -20.06 1.40
N ASP A 198 -8.82 -19.08 1.22
CA ASP A 198 -9.86 -19.15 0.19
C ASP A 198 -9.27 -19.18 -1.22
N VAL A 199 -8.22 -18.38 -1.48
CA VAL A 199 -7.50 -18.39 -2.76
C VAL A 199 -6.79 -19.73 -3.00
N VAL A 200 -6.17 -20.31 -1.98
CA VAL A 200 -5.52 -21.63 -2.10
C VAL A 200 -6.54 -22.71 -2.41
N LEU A 201 -7.66 -22.74 -1.68
CA LEU A 201 -8.76 -23.68 -1.92
C LEU A 201 -9.35 -23.54 -3.33
N ALA A 202 -9.59 -22.30 -3.79
CA ALA A 202 -10.10 -22.05 -5.14
C ALA A 202 -9.14 -22.58 -6.22
N ASN A 203 -7.82 -22.37 -6.03
CA ASN A 203 -6.80 -22.87 -6.95
C ASN A 203 -6.73 -24.42 -6.95
N GLU A 204 -6.87 -25.06 -5.78
CA GLU A 204 -6.90 -26.52 -5.68
C GLU A 204 -8.14 -27.11 -6.37
N ILE A 205 -9.31 -26.52 -6.16
CA ILE A 205 -10.56 -26.92 -6.83
C ILE A 205 -10.42 -26.79 -8.34
N GLN A 206 -9.87 -25.67 -8.83
CA GLN A 206 -9.63 -25.45 -10.25
C GLN A 206 -8.67 -26.50 -10.83
N ALA A 207 -7.56 -26.77 -10.14
CA ALA A 207 -6.59 -27.77 -10.57
C ALA A 207 -7.18 -29.20 -10.62
N LEU A 208 -8.08 -29.54 -9.70
CA LEU A 208 -8.81 -30.82 -9.73
C LEU A 208 -9.77 -30.89 -10.92
N HIS A 209 -10.51 -29.81 -11.19
CA HIS A 209 -11.39 -29.72 -12.36
C HIS A 209 -10.60 -29.91 -13.66
N ASP A 210 -9.50 -29.18 -13.84
CA ASP A 210 -8.66 -29.26 -15.04
C ASP A 210 -8.06 -30.67 -15.24
N ARG A 211 -7.70 -31.36 -14.15
CA ARG A 211 -7.23 -32.76 -14.20
C ARG A 211 -8.35 -33.71 -14.64
N GLN A 212 -9.57 -33.53 -14.16
CA GLN A 212 -10.72 -34.34 -14.54
C GLN A 212 -11.07 -34.15 -16.02
N VAL A 213 -11.11 -32.90 -16.48
CA VAL A 213 -11.34 -32.56 -17.90
C VAL A 213 -10.28 -33.20 -18.79
N ASN A 214 -8.99 -33.07 -18.44
CA ASN A 214 -7.90 -33.68 -19.21
C ASN A 214 -7.97 -35.22 -19.23
N LYS A 215 -8.39 -35.85 -18.12
CA LYS A 215 -8.57 -37.30 -18.06
C LYS A 215 -9.74 -37.76 -18.95
N ALA A 216 -10.84 -37.01 -18.97
CA ALA A 216 -11.97 -37.27 -19.85
C ALA A 216 -11.59 -37.13 -21.34
N LEU A 217 -10.87 -36.06 -21.69
CA LEU A 217 -10.37 -35.82 -23.06
C LEU A 217 -9.48 -36.98 -23.54
N ARG A 218 -8.51 -37.40 -22.71
CA ARG A 218 -7.62 -38.52 -23.03
C ARG A 218 -8.36 -39.83 -23.23
N LYS A 219 -9.46 -40.06 -22.49
CA LYS A 219 -10.28 -41.27 -22.65
C LYS A 219 -11.10 -41.24 -23.93
N GLN A 220 -11.59 -40.08 -24.36
CA GLN A 220 -12.27 -39.91 -25.65
C GLN A 220 -11.31 -40.14 -26.83
N VAL A 221 -10.12 -39.55 -26.80
CA VAL A 221 -9.10 -39.73 -27.86
C VAL A 221 -8.66 -41.19 -28.00
N ARG A 222 -8.65 -41.95 -26.90
CA ARG A 222 -8.27 -43.38 -26.92
C ARG A 222 -9.37 -44.31 -27.44
N ASN A 223 -10.61 -43.81 -27.52
CA ASN A 223 -11.79 -44.56 -27.97
C ASN A 223 -12.22 -44.17 -29.40
N MET A 224 -11.49 -43.27 -30.07
CA MET A 224 -11.55 -43.01 -31.52
C MET A 224 -10.43 -43.78 -32.22
#